data_AF-A0A178UAE6-F1
#
_entry.id   AF-A0A178UAE6-F1
#
_cell.length_a   1.000
_cell.length_b   1.000
_cell.length_c   1.000
_cell.angle_alpha   90.00
_cell.angle_beta   90.00
_cell.angle_gamma   90.00
#
_symmetry.space_group_name_H-M   'P 1'
#
loop_
_entity.id
_entity.type
_entity.pdbx_description
1 polymer ?
#
loop_
_entity_poly.entity_id
_entity_poly.type
_entity_poly.pdbx_seq_one_letter_code
_entity_poly.pdbx_strand_id
1 'polypeptide(L)'
;MEAINDALRALRKRHLLEEGAHAPAISALSKPLISQGSEWKEKTEKLETELQQCYKAQSRLSEQLVIEVAESRTSKAILQEKELLINDLQKELTQRREDCTRLQEELEEKTKTVDVLIAENLEIRSQLEEMTSRVQKAETENKMLIDRWMLQKMQDAERLNEANDLYEEMLAKLKANGLETLARQQVDGIVRRNEDGTDHFVESTIPSTCANRIHAHEGGCGSIVFEYNSGTLFTGGQDRAVKMWDTNSGTLIKSLYGSLGNILDMAVTHDNKSVIAATSSNNLFVWDVSSGRVRHTLTGHTDKVCAVDVSKFSSRHVVSAAYDRTIKLWDLHKGYCTNTVLFTSNCNAICLSIDGLTVFSGHMDGNLRLWDIQTGKLLSEVAGHSSAVTSVSLSRNGNRILTSGRDNVHNVFDTRTLEICGTLRASGNRLASNWSRSCISPDDDYVAAGSADGSVHVWSLSKGNIVSILKEQTSPILCCSWSGIGKPLASADKNGYVCTWT
;
A
#
# COMPACT_ATOMS: atom_id res chain seq x y z
N MET A 1 97.48 -4.10 -126.21
CA MET A 1 97.71 -2.81 -125.52
C MET A 1 96.49 -2.37 -124.71
N GLU A 2 95.25 -2.62 -125.14
CA GLU A 2 94.03 -2.28 -124.36
C GLU A 2 93.85 -3.10 -123.07
N ALA A 3 94.13 -4.41 -123.10
CA ALA A 3 93.98 -5.26 -121.91
C ALA A 3 94.87 -4.85 -120.71
N ILE A 4 96.03 -4.23 -120.96
CA ILE A 4 96.95 -3.78 -119.90
C ILE A 4 96.42 -2.48 -119.26
N ASN A 5 95.84 -1.58 -120.06
CA ASN A 5 95.28 -0.34 -119.54
C ASN A 5 94.00 -0.57 -118.75
N ASP A 6 93.15 -1.51 -119.16
CA ASP A 6 91.96 -1.86 -118.39
C ASP A 6 92.30 -2.63 -117.11
N ALA A 7 93.32 -3.50 -117.14
CA ALA A 7 93.83 -4.15 -115.93
C ALA A 7 94.38 -3.13 -114.92
N LEU A 8 95.13 -2.11 -115.36
CA LEU A 8 95.63 -1.04 -114.51
C LEU A 8 94.51 -0.16 -113.94
N ARG A 9 93.47 0.11 -114.74
CA ARG A 9 92.30 0.90 -114.30
C ARG A 9 91.44 0.13 -113.29
N ALA A 10 91.31 -1.19 -113.46
CA ALA A 10 90.65 -2.08 -112.51
C ALA A 10 91.44 -2.22 -111.20
N LEU A 11 92.78 -2.33 -111.27
CA LEU A 11 93.67 -2.33 -110.10
C LEU A 11 93.58 -1.02 -109.31
N ARG A 12 93.54 0.13 -109.98
CA ARG A 12 93.35 1.44 -109.32
C ARG A 12 92.00 1.58 -108.63
N LYS A 13 90.92 1.10 -109.26
CA LYS A 13 89.58 1.10 -108.63
C LYS A 13 89.51 0.17 -107.43
N ARG A 14 90.16 -1.00 -107.50
CA ARG A 14 90.21 -1.96 -106.39
C ARG A 14 91.03 -1.42 -105.23
N HIS A 15 92.16 -0.76 -105.51
CA HIS A 15 92.98 -0.12 -104.48
C HIS A 15 92.25 1.03 -103.78
N LEU A 16 91.53 1.88 -104.51
CA LEU A 16 90.71 2.96 -103.93
C LEU A 16 89.53 2.43 -103.09
N LEU A 17 88.95 1.28 -103.47
CA LEU A 17 87.90 0.62 -102.68
C LEU A 17 88.45 -0.03 -101.41
N GLU A 18 89.64 -0.62 -101.47
CA GLU A 18 90.33 -1.17 -100.29
C GLU A 18 90.78 -0.04 -99.34
N GLU A 19 91.32 1.07 -99.85
CA GLU A 19 91.63 2.26 -99.04
C GLU A 19 90.37 2.89 -98.41
N GLY A 20 89.25 2.94 -99.13
CA GLY A 20 87.96 3.42 -98.61
C GLY A 20 87.35 2.51 -97.54
N ALA A 21 87.51 1.19 -97.66
CA ALA A 21 87.06 0.22 -96.66
C ALA A 21 87.91 0.24 -95.39
N HIS A 22 89.20 0.59 -95.50
CA HIS A 22 90.09 0.77 -94.37
C HIS A 22 90.08 2.19 -93.78
N ALA A 23 89.48 3.19 -94.46
CA ALA A 23 89.41 4.57 -93.98
C ALA A 23 88.76 4.76 -92.59
N PRO A 24 87.71 4.02 -92.18
CA PRO A 24 87.17 4.11 -90.81
C PRO A 24 88.15 3.55 -89.76
N ALA A 25 88.89 2.49 -90.11
CA ALA A 25 89.88 1.88 -89.21
C ALA A 25 91.17 2.71 -89.13
N ILE A 26 91.61 3.30 -90.24
CA ILE A 26 92.77 4.21 -90.30
C ILE A 26 92.45 5.53 -89.60
N SER A 27 91.23 6.07 -89.72
CA SER A 27 90.79 7.26 -88.97
C SER A 27 90.58 7.00 -87.48
N ALA A 28 90.22 5.77 -87.11
CA ALA A 28 90.26 5.34 -85.70
C ALA A 28 91.71 5.23 -85.20
N LEU A 29 92.63 4.62 -85.96
CA LEU A 29 94.04 4.45 -85.57
C LEU A 29 94.88 5.73 -85.64
N SER A 30 94.48 6.73 -86.44
CA SER A 30 95.19 8.01 -86.58
C SER A 30 94.78 9.06 -85.55
N LYS A 31 93.72 8.81 -84.77
CA LYS A 31 93.43 9.60 -83.57
C LYS A 31 94.51 9.30 -82.52
N PRO A 32 95.11 10.32 -81.87
CA PRO A 32 96.11 10.09 -80.83
C PRO A 32 95.55 9.14 -79.77
N LEU A 33 96.32 8.13 -79.35
CA LEU A 33 95.89 7.16 -78.32
C LEU A 33 95.35 7.86 -77.05
N ILE A 34 95.84 9.07 -76.79
CA ILE A 34 95.43 9.96 -75.71
C ILE A 34 93.98 10.44 -75.85
N SER A 35 93.51 10.78 -77.07
CA SER A 35 92.12 11.25 -77.27
C SER A 35 91.11 10.12 -77.17
N GLN A 36 91.45 8.91 -77.64
CA GLN A 36 90.65 7.73 -77.37
C GLN A 36 90.66 7.40 -75.89
N GLY A 37 91.82 7.44 -75.23
CA GLY A 37 91.95 7.24 -73.79
C GLY A 37 91.07 8.20 -72.98
N SER A 38 90.97 9.47 -73.38
CA SER A 38 90.06 10.41 -72.74
C SER A 38 88.58 10.10 -72.98
N GLU A 39 88.19 9.68 -74.18
CA GLU A 39 86.80 9.28 -74.47
C GLU A 39 86.40 8.02 -73.67
N TRP A 40 87.29 7.03 -73.57
CA TRP A 40 87.06 5.83 -72.77
C TRP A 40 87.03 6.14 -71.28
N LYS A 41 87.92 7.02 -70.80
CA LYS A 41 87.92 7.50 -69.41
C LYS A 41 86.62 8.23 -69.06
N GLU A 42 86.15 9.11 -69.94
CA GLU A 42 84.89 9.82 -69.75
C GLU A 42 83.68 8.87 -69.76
N LYS A 43 83.70 7.84 -70.63
CA LYS A 43 82.67 6.78 -70.62
C LYS A 43 82.71 5.94 -69.34
N THR A 44 83.89 5.58 -68.85
CA THR A 44 84.02 4.85 -67.59
C THR A 44 83.56 5.69 -66.40
N GLU A 45 83.90 6.98 -66.36
CA GLU A 45 83.44 7.90 -65.32
C GLU A 45 81.91 8.07 -65.38
N LYS A 46 81.32 8.22 -66.57
CA LYS A 46 79.86 8.26 -66.74
C LYS A 46 79.17 7.00 -66.23
N LEU A 47 79.62 5.81 -66.67
CA LEU A 47 79.08 4.54 -66.21
C LEU A 47 79.24 4.35 -64.70
N GLU A 48 80.36 4.80 -64.11
CA GLU A 48 80.58 4.74 -62.67
C GLU A 48 79.61 5.65 -61.91
N THR A 49 79.35 6.86 -62.43
CA THR A 49 78.34 7.75 -61.84
C THR A 49 76.91 7.20 -61.96
N GLU A 50 76.56 6.59 -63.10
CA GLU A 50 75.27 5.93 -63.30
C GLU A 50 75.11 4.74 -62.33
N LEU A 51 76.15 3.93 -62.17
CA LEU A 51 76.16 2.79 -61.25
C LEU A 51 76.03 3.23 -59.78
N GLN A 52 76.69 4.32 -59.39
CA GLN A 52 76.51 4.94 -58.06
C GLN A 52 75.07 5.48 -57.87
N GLN A 53 74.47 6.06 -58.91
CA GLN A 53 73.07 6.50 -58.86
C GLN A 53 72.11 5.31 -58.74
N CYS A 54 72.35 4.22 -59.47
CA CYS A 54 71.59 2.97 -59.35
C CYS A 54 71.66 2.40 -57.93
N TYR A 55 72.84 2.33 -57.30
CA TYR A 55 72.95 1.86 -55.92
C TYR A 55 72.24 2.77 -54.92
N LYS A 56 72.33 4.10 -55.09
CA LYS A 56 71.58 5.05 -54.25
C LYS A 56 70.06 4.88 -54.42
N ALA A 57 69.58 4.68 -55.63
CA ALA A 57 68.17 4.41 -55.89
C ALA A 57 67.72 3.07 -55.30
N GLN A 58 68.55 2.02 -55.42
CA GLN A 58 68.28 0.71 -54.83
C GLN A 58 68.20 0.79 -53.29
N SER A 59 69.11 1.51 -52.64
CA SER A 59 69.09 1.72 -51.19
C SER A 59 67.79 2.42 -50.74
N ARG A 60 67.40 3.50 -51.43
CA ARG A 60 66.14 4.22 -51.14
C ARG A 60 64.91 3.34 -51.31
N LEU A 61 64.85 2.56 -52.39
CA LEU A 61 63.76 1.60 -52.62
C LEU A 61 63.72 0.52 -51.54
N SER A 62 64.88 0.01 -51.10
CA SER A 62 64.92 -0.96 -50.01
C SER A 62 64.47 -0.38 -48.67
N GLU A 63 64.82 0.87 -48.36
CA GLU A 63 64.35 1.56 -47.15
C GLU A 63 62.84 1.78 -47.17
N GLN A 64 62.29 2.23 -48.31
CA GLN A 64 60.85 2.37 -48.50
C GLN A 64 60.11 1.04 -48.36
N LEU A 65 60.65 -0.04 -48.93
CA LEU A 65 60.07 -1.37 -48.81
C LEU A 65 60.00 -1.84 -47.35
N VAL A 66 61.02 -1.55 -46.54
CA VAL A 66 61.03 -1.93 -45.12
C VAL A 66 59.93 -1.18 -44.34
N ILE A 67 59.74 0.11 -44.62
CA ILE A 67 58.69 0.93 -44.00
C ILE A 67 57.31 0.38 -44.37
N GLU A 68 57.05 0.16 -45.67
CA GLU A 68 55.78 -0.39 -46.16
C GLU A 68 55.49 -1.79 -45.57
N VAL A 69 56.50 -2.64 -45.46
CA VAL A 69 56.35 -3.97 -44.82
C VAL A 69 56.04 -3.83 -43.33
N ALA A 70 56.61 -2.85 -42.64
CA ALA A 70 56.28 -2.59 -41.23
C ALA A 70 54.83 -2.08 -41.06
N GLU A 71 54.39 -1.14 -41.89
CA GLU A 71 53.02 -0.61 -41.90
C GLU A 71 51.99 -1.69 -42.28
N SER A 72 52.33 -2.57 -43.22
CA SER A 72 51.51 -3.72 -43.58
C SER A 72 51.35 -4.70 -42.41
N ARG A 73 52.41 -4.94 -41.63
CA ARG A 73 52.37 -5.80 -40.45
C ARG A 73 51.49 -5.21 -39.34
N THR A 74 51.60 -3.91 -39.06
CA THR A 74 50.76 -3.26 -38.05
C THR A 74 49.29 -3.25 -38.48
N SER A 75 49.01 -2.95 -39.74
CA SER A 75 47.65 -3.00 -40.31
C SER A 75 47.04 -4.40 -40.22
N LYS A 76 47.84 -5.44 -40.49
CA LYS A 76 47.40 -6.84 -40.36
C LYS A 76 47.08 -7.22 -38.91
N ALA A 77 47.88 -6.78 -37.93
CA ALA A 77 47.61 -7.04 -36.52
C ALA A 77 46.29 -6.40 -36.08
N ILE A 78 46.05 -5.14 -36.47
CA ILE A 78 44.79 -4.44 -36.19
C ILE A 78 43.60 -5.17 -36.84
N LEU A 79 43.75 -5.66 -38.08
CA LEU A 79 42.70 -6.42 -38.75
C LEU A 79 42.34 -7.70 -37.97
N GLN A 80 43.33 -8.44 -37.48
CA GLN A 80 43.11 -9.64 -36.66
C GLN A 80 42.38 -9.33 -35.35
N GLU A 81 42.74 -8.24 -34.67
CA GLU A 81 42.01 -7.80 -33.46
C GLU A 81 40.55 -7.46 -33.77
N LYS A 82 40.29 -6.79 -34.91
CA LYS A 82 38.92 -6.48 -35.34
C LYS A 82 38.13 -7.74 -35.72
N GLU A 83 38.75 -8.72 -36.36
CA GLU A 83 38.12 -10.01 -36.67
C GLU A 83 37.71 -10.76 -35.40
N LEU A 84 38.56 -10.77 -34.36
CA LEU A 84 38.21 -11.36 -33.06
C LEU A 84 37.04 -10.64 -32.41
N LEU A 85 37.05 -9.31 -32.39
CA LEU A 85 35.94 -8.52 -31.85
C LEU A 85 34.62 -8.77 -32.59
N ILE A 86 34.66 -8.91 -33.92
CA ILE A 86 33.48 -9.24 -34.74
C ILE A 86 32.93 -10.61 -34.33
N ASN A 87 33.79 -11.61 -34.13
CA ASN A 87 33.37 -12.94 -33.71
C ASN A 87 32.72 -12.93 -32.31
N ASP A 88 33.25 -12.14 -31.39
CA ASP A 88 32.68 -12.01 -30.04
C ASP A 88 31.33 -11.28 -30.07
N LEU A 89 31.22 -10.18 -30.84
CA LEU A 89 29.95 -9.49 -31.06
C LEU A 89 28.90 -10.38 -31.74
N GLN A 90 29.31 -11.26 -32.65
CA GLN A 90 28.41 -12.24 -33.27
C GLN A 90 27.87 -13.25 -32.26
N LYS A 91 28.71 -13.73 -31.32
CA LYS A 91 28.27 -14.62 -30.23
C LYS A 91 27.29 -13.93 -29.30
N GLU A 92 27.58 -12.69 -28.89
CA GLU A 92 26.67 -11.90 -28.07
C GLU A 92 25.33 -11.67 -28.78
N LEU A 93 25.35 -11.37 -30.08
CA LEU A 93 24.14 -11.21 -30.89
C LEU A 93 23.31 -12.51 -30.93
N THR A 94 23.95 -13.67 -31.09
CA THR A 94 23.25 -14.95 -31.09
C THR A 94 22.63 -15.26 -29.74
N GLN A 95 23.35 -15.02 -28.64
CA GLN A 95 22.84 -15.21 -27.29
C GLN A 95 21.65 -14.29 -26.99
N ARG A 96 21.73 -13.02 -27.40
CA ARG A 96 20.62 -12.08 -27.25
C ARG A 96 19.40 -12.46 -28.09
N ARG A 97 19.59 -13.05 -29.27
CA ARG A 97 18.48 -13.57 -30.08
C ARG A 97 17.79 -14.74 -29.39
N GLU A 98 18.54 -15.67 -28.80
CA GLU A 98 18.00 -16.79 -28.03
C GLU A 98 17.22 -16.33 -26.79
N ASP A 99 17.74 -15.33 -26.08
CA ASP A 99 17.04 -14.73 -24.95
C ASP A 99 15.73 -14.05 -25.38
N CYS A 100 15.74 -13.32 -26.50
CA CYS A 100 14.52 -12.73 -27.06
C CYS A 100 13.47 -13.78 -27.45
N THR A 101 13.88 -14.90 -28.05
CA THR A 101 12.95 -15.99 -28.37
C THR A 101 12.35 -16.62 -27.12
N ARG A 102 13.15 -16.84 -26.07
CA ARG A 102 12.66 -17.36 -24.79
C ARG A 102 11.64 -16.41 -24.13
N LEU A 103 11.93 -15.10 -24.13
CA LEU A 103 11.00 -14.10 -23.60
C LEU A 103 9.71 -14.01 -24.42
N GLN A 104 9.77 -14.24 -25.73
CA GLN A 104 8.59 -14.28 -26.58
C GLN A 104 7.69 -15.50 -26.26
N GLU A 105 8.28 -16.67 -26.04
CA GLU A 105 7.54 -17.87 -25.61
C GLU A 105 6.88 -17.67 -24.24
N GLU A 106 7.61 -17.12 -23.26
CA GLU A 106 7.05 -16.78 -21.94
C GLU A 106 5.88 -15.78 -22.05
N LEU A 107 6.00 -14.77 -22.94
CA LEU A 107 4.93 -13.80 -23.17
C LEU A 107 3.68 -14.46 -23.79
N GLU A 108 3.85 -15.37 -24.74
CA GLU A 108 2.74 -16.12 -25.33
C GLU A 108 2.04 -17.02 -24.31
N GLU A 109 2.79 -17.69 -23.43
CA GLU A 109 2.22 -18.47 -22.33
C GLU A 109 1.42 -17.59 -21.38
N LYS A 110 1.97 -16.45 -20.96
CA LYS A 110 1.26 -15.51 -20.09
C LYS A 110 0.01 -14.95 -20.74
N THR A 111 0.05 -14.65 -22.04
CA THR A 111 -1.12 -14.18 -22.79
C THR A 111 -2.23 -15.22 -22.77
N LYS A 112 -1.91 -16.50 -23.05
CA LYS A 112 -2.88 -17.60 -22.95
C LYS A 112 -3.49 -17.74 -21.55
N THR A 113 -2.69 -17.58 -20.50
CA THR A 113 -3.23 -17.62 -19.12
C THR A 113 -4.17 -16.46 -18.82
N VAL A 114 -3.89 -15.27 -19.36
CA VAL A 114 -4.77 -14.10 -19.21
C VAL A 114 -6.09 -14.31 -19.95
N ASP A 115 -6.07 -14.89 -21.15
CA ASP A 115 -7.29 -15.17 -21.92
C ASP A 115 -8.23 -16.14 -21.18
N VAL A 116 -7.67 -17.18 -20.53
CA VAL A 116 -8.44 -18.11 -19.69
C VAL A 116 -9.07 -17.38 -18.51
N LEU A 117 -8.31 -16.54 -17.81
CA LEU A 117 -8.83 -15.77 -16.68
C LEU A 117 -9.91 -14.76 -17.10
N ILE A 118 -9.82 -14.19 -18.30
CA ILE A 118 -10.85 -13.31 -18.86
C ILE A 118 -12.14 -14.10 -19.09
N ALA A 119 -12.06 -15.32 -19.65
CA ALA A 119 -13.21 -16.18 -19.85
C ALA A 119 -13.90 -16.56 -18.53
N GLU A 120 -13.13 -16.96 -17.52
CA GLU A 120 -13.65 -17.27 -16.17
C GLU A 120 -14.33 -16.04 -15.52
N ASN A 121 -13.74 -14.85 -15.68
CA ASN A 121 -14.35 -13.61 -15.16
C ASN A 121 -15.68 -13.26 -15.85
N LEU A 122 -15.79 -13.52 -17.16
CA LEU A 122 -17.05 -13.31 -17.89
C LEU A 122 -18.14 -14.27 -17.40
N GLU A 123 -17.80 -15.53 -17.13
CA GLU A 123 -18.73 -16.52 -16.61
C GLU A 123 -19.22 -16.14 -15.19
N ILE A 124 -18.31 -15.75 -14.30
CA ILE A 124 -18.66 -15.29 -12.95
C ILE A 124 -19.55 -14.04 -12.99
N ARG A 125 -19.28 -13.10 -13.92
CA ARG A 125 -20.14 -11.92 -14.10
C ARG A 125 -21.55 -12.29 -14.52
N SER A 126 -21.71 -13.24 -15.45
CA SER A 126 -23.02 -13.73 -15.85
C SER A 126 -23.78 -14.38 -14.68
N GLN A 127 -23.10 -15.18 -13.86
CA GLN A 127 -23.69 -15.77 -12.65
C GLN A 127 -24.11 -14.70 -11.62
N LEU A 128 -23.33 -13.63 -11.49
CA LEU A 128 -23.65 -12.52 -10.60
C LEU A 128 -24.88 -11.74 -11.10
N GLU A 129 -24.97 -11.46 -12.40
CA GLU A 129 -26.15 -10.84 -13.01
C GLU A 129 -27.41 -11.69 -12.80
N GLU A 130 -27.31 -13.01 -12.96
CA GLU A 130 -28.43 -13.91 -12.68
C GLU A 130 -28.85 -13.84 -11.20
N MET A 131 -27.89 -13.92 -10.27
CA MET A 131 -28.19 -13.89 -8.82
C MET A 131 -28.78 -12.54 -8.39
N THR A 132 -28.29 -11.42 -8.93
CA THR A 132 -28.85 -10.09 -8.64
C THR A 132 -30.28 -9.95 -9.13
N SER A 133 -30.61 -10.48 -10.31
CA SER A 133 -32.00 -10.50 -10.81
C SER A 133 -32.93 -11.31 -9.89
N ARG A 134 -32.45 -12.44 -9.34
CA ARG A 134 -33.20 -13.27 -8.39
C ARG A 134 -33.43 -12.54 -7.07
N VAL A 135 -32.43 -11.83 -6.55
CA VAL A 135 -32.55 -11.02 -5.33
C VAL A 135 -33.55 -9.89 -5.53
N GLN A 136 -33.48 -9.15 -6.64
CA GLN A 136 -34.44 -8.08 -6.95
C GLN A 136 -35.87 -8.62 -7.01
N LYS A 137 -36.08 -9.78 -7.64
CA LYS A 137 -37.40 -10.43 -7.66
C LYS A 137 -37.90 -10.74 -6.24
N ALA A 138 -37.06 -11.33 -5.40
CA ALA A 138 -37.41 -11.64 -4.01
C ALA A 138 -37.68 -10.37 -3.18
N GLU A 139 -36.94 -9.29 -3.39
CA GLU A 139 -37.19 -8.00 -2.73
C GLU A 139 -38.55 -7.41 -3.12
N THR A 140 -38.93 -7.49 -4.41
CA THR A 140 -40.25 -7.03 -4.84
C THR A 140 -41.38 -7.87 -4.25
N GLU A 141 -41.19 -9.19 -4.15
CA GLU A 141 -42.14 -10.10 -3.50
C GLU A 141 -42.29 -9.78 -2.00
N ASN A 142 -41.17 -9.58 -1.30
CA ASN A 142 -41.18 -9.19 0.11
C ASN A 142 -41.86 -7.84 0.34
N LYS A 143 -41.62 -6.85 -0.54
CA LYS A 143 -42.30 -5.56 -0.46
C LYS A 143 -43.81 -5.70 -0.61
N MET A 144 -44.28 -6.48 -1.58
CA MET A 144 -45.71 -6.76 -1.76
C MET A 144 -46.32 -7.46 -0.54
N LEU A 145 -45.60 -8.39 0.08
CA LEU A 145 -46.05 -9.06 1.31
C LEU A 145 -46.15 -8.11 2.50
N ILE A 146 -45.17 -7.21 2.66
CA ILE A 146 -45.18 -6.19 3.70
C ILE A 146 -46.37 -5.22 3.50
N ASP A 147 -46.59 -4.75 2.27
CA ASP A 147 -47.73 -3.87 1.95
C ASP A 147 -49.07 -4.56 2.26
N ARG A 148 -49.21 -5.84 1.90
CA ARG A 148 -50.41 -6.64 2.23
C ARG A 148 -50.59 -6.80 3.74
N TRP A 149 -49.50 -7.05 4.46
CA TRP A 149 -49.54 -7.20 5.92
C TRP A 149 -49.89 -5.89 6.62
N MET A 150 -49.32 -4.76 6.19
CA MET A 150 -49.65 -3.43 6.70
C MET A 150 -51.12 -3.10 6.48
N LEU A 151 -51.66 -3.39 5.29
CA LEU A 151 -53.09 -3.19 5.00
C LEU A 151 -53.97 -4.02 5.95
N GLN A 152 -53.61 -5.28 6.19
CA GLN A 152 -54.32 -6.13 7.15
C GLN A 152 -54.24 -5.57 8.58
N LYS A 153 -53.07 -5.06 8.99
CA LYS A 153 -52.90 -4.43 10.31
C LYS A 153 -53.66 -3.13 10.47
N MET A 154 -53.79 -2.32 9.41
CA MET A 154 -54.66 -1.14 9.43
C MET A 154 -56.13 -1.54 9.63
N GLN A 155 -56.61 -2.56 8.92
CA GLN A 155 -57.97 -3.07 9.10
C GLN A 155 -58.21 -3.69 10.48
N ASP A 156 -57.21 -4.33 11.07
CA ASP A 156 -57.27 -4.81 12.47
C ASP A 156 -57.33 -3.63 13.45
N ALA A 157 -56.56 -2.57 13.21
CA ALA A 157 -56.53 -1.37 14.05
C ALA A 157 -57.84 -0.58 13.98
N GLU A 158 -58.43 -0.44 12.79
CA GLU A 158 -59.76 0.16 12.60
C GLU A 158 -60.82 -0.60 13.41
N ARG A 159 -60.84 -1.94 13.32
CA ARG A 159 -61.75 -2.78 14.12
C ARG A 159 -61.53 -2.62 15.63
N LEU A 160 -60.29 -2.47 16.07
CA LEU A 160 -59.98 -2.21 17.48
C LEU A 160 -60.43 -0.81 17.92
N ASN A 161 -60.30 0.20 17.06
CA ASN A 161 -60.80 1.54 17.33
C ASN A 161 -62.32 1.56 17.43
N GLU A 162 -63.04 0.89 16.51
CA GLU A 162 -64.50 0.73 16.61
C GLU A 162 -64.90 0.04 17.92
N ALA A 163 -64.17 -0.99 18.35
CA ALA A 163 -64.40 -1.64 19.64
C ALA A 163 -64.14 -0.68 20.82
N ASN A 164 -63.07 0.12 20.76
CA ASN A 164 -62.76 1.11 21.78
C ASN A 164 -63.82 2.22 21.85
N ASP A 165 -64.33 2.70 20.72
CA ASP A 165 -65.42 3.69 20.69
C ASP A 165 -66.68 3.14 21.39
N LEU A 166 -67.02 1.86 21.14
CA LEU A 166 -68.12 1.18 21.85
C LEU A 166 -67.84 1.03 23.35
N TYR A 167 -66.60 0.75 23.75
CA TYR A 167 -66.20 0.72 25.17
C TYR A 167 -66.29 2.11 25.80
N GLU A 168 -65.88 3.16 25.09
CA GLU A 168 -65.98 4.55 25.55
C GLU A 168 -67.43 4.99 25.71
N GLU A 169 -68.33 4.62 24.79
CA GLU A 169 -69.76 4.86 24.94
C GLU A 169 -70.35 4.12 26.15
N MET A 170 -69.90 2.88 26.40
CA MET A 170 -70.31 2.11 27.58
C MET A 170 -69.78 2.72 28.88
N LEU A 171 -68.52 3.19 28.88
CA LEU A 171 -67.91 3.93 29.97
C LEU A 171 -68.56 5.30 30.18
N ALA A 172 -69.02 5.97 29.14
CA ALA A 172 -69.77 7.23 29.22
C ALA A 172 -71.15 6.99 29.84
N LYS A 173 -71.83 5.89 29.50
CA LYS A 173 -73.08 5.46 30.17
C LYS A 173 -72.85 5.09 31.64
N LEU A 174 -71.71 4.47 31.97
CA LEU A 174 -71.30 4.19 33.35
C LEU A 174 -70.92 5.47 34.12
N LYS A 175 -70.23 6.43 33.47
CA LYS A 175 -69.90 7.75 34.02
C LYS A 175 -71.16 8.62 34.24
N ALA A 176 -72.17 8.50 33.39
CA ALA A 176 -73.47 9.17 33.58
C ALA A 176 -74.19 8.69 34.85
N ASN A 177 -73.99 7.43 35.26
CA ASN A 177 -74.51 6.87 36.52
C ASN A 177 -73.55 7.04 37.72
N GLY A 178 -72.31 7.46 37.49
CA GLY A 178 -71.28 7.64 38.52
C GLY A 178 -71.02 9.11 38.90
N LEU A 179 -71.88 10.04 38.45
CA LEU A 179 -71.73 11.48 38.62
C LEU A 179 -72.27 11.99 39.98
N GLU A 180 -71.79 11.42 41.09
CA GLU A 180 -71.95 12.08 42.39
C GLU A 180 -70.72 12.00 43.32
N THR A 181 -69.63 11.34 42.94
CA THR A 181 -68.41 11.37 43.75
C THR A 181 -67.16 11.37 42.90
N LEU A 182 -66.22 12.25 43.25
CA LEU A 182 -64.87 12.43 42.69
C LEU A 182 -64.73 13.39 41.50
N ALA A 183 -65.43 14.53 41.57
CA ALA A 183 -64.82 15.80 41.19
C ALA A 183 -63.86 16.26 42.30
N ARG A 184 -62.63 15.71 42.32
CA ARG A 184 -61.44 16.32 42.95
C ARG A 184 -60.21 15.48 42.62
N GLN A 185 -59.19 16.17 42.12
CA GLN A 185 -57.82 15.72 41.81
C GLN A 185 -57.53 15.35 40.35
N GLN A 186 -57.56 16.38 39.50
CA GLN A 186 -56.49 16.59 38.52
C GLN A 186 -55.61 17.73 39.05
N VAL A 187 -54.33 17.47 39.26
CA VAL A 187 -53.15 18.25 38.79
C VAL A 187 -51.93 17.42 39.19
N ASP A 188 -51.30 16.75 38.24
CA ASP A 188 -49.85 16.81 37.94
C ASP A 188 -49.42 15.61 37.08
N GLY A 189 -48.58 15.88 36.08
CA GLY A 189 -47.85 14.84 35.36
C GLY A 189 -47.91 14.91 33.83
N ILE A 190 -47.46 16.01 33.23
CA ILE A 190 -46.93 16.00 31.86
C ILE A 190 -45.44 16.33 31.93
N VAL A 191 -44.64 15.38 32.40
CA VAL A 191 -43.24 15.22 32.04
C VAL A 191 -42.90 13.72 32.18
N ARG A 192 -42.24 13.18 31.15
CA ARG A 192 -41.78 11.78 30.99
C ARG A 192 -42.84 10.76 30.58
N ARG A 193 -43.08 10.71 29.26
CA ARG A 193 -43.20 9.45 28.54
C ARG A 193 -42.31 9.53 27.31
N ASN A 194 -41.13 8.93 27.45
CA ASN A 194 -40.32 8.35 26.38
C ASN A 194 -39.25 7.48 27.06
N GLU A 195 -39.71 6.53 27.87
CA GLU A 195 -38.93 5.37 28.29
C GLU A 195 -39.92 4.23 28.29
N ASP A 196 -40.09 3.61 27.13
CA ASP A 196 -40.58 2.24 26.95
C ASP A 196 -40.22 1.82 25.52
N GLY A 197 -38.92 1.87 25.26
CA GLY A 197 -38.24 1.14 24.20
C GLY A 197 -37.16 0.33 24.89
N THR A 198 -37.55 -0.77 25.53
CA THR A 198 -36.66 -1.71 26.20
C THR A 198 -35.85 -2.48 25.16
N ASP A 199 -34.90 -1.79 24.53
CA ASP A 199 -33.85 -2.44 23.77
C ASP A 199 -33.06 -3.33 24.74
N HIS A 200 -32.91 -4.59 24.39
CA HIS A 200 -32.31 -5.61 25.23
C HIS A 200 -30.83 -5.32 25.44
N PHE A 201 -30.51 -4.51 26.46
CA PHE A 201 -29.14 -4.27 26.90
C PHE A 201 -28.57 -5.57 27.46
N VAL A 202 -27.48 -6.04 26.88
CA VAL A 202 -26.70 -7.13 27.47
C VAL A 202 -25.94 -6.52 28.64
N GLU A 203 -26.36 -6.86 29.86
CA GLU A 203 -25.76 -6.36 31.10
C GLU A 203 -24.28 -6.77 31.17
N SER A 204 -23.37 -5.79 31.25
CA SER A 204 -21.95 -6.05 31.40
C SER A 204 -21.65 -6.41 32.84
N THR A 205 -20.87 -7.47 33.05
CA THR A 205 -20.40 -7.78 34.39
C THR A 205 -19.04 -7.18 34.66
N ILE A 206 -18.83 -6.79 35.91
CA ILE A 206 -17.54 -6.32 36.40
C ILE A 206 -16.53 -7.47 36.30
N PRO A 207 -15.50 -7.37 35.45
CA PRO A 207 -14.49 -8.39 35.36
C PRO A 207 -13.69 -8.43 36.67
N SER A 208 -13.33 -9.63 37.11
CA SER A 208 -12.60 -9.82 38.37
C SER A 208 -11.48 -10.85 38.27
N THR A 209 -11.60 -11.79 37.33
CA THR A 209 -10.66 -12.90 37.18
C THR A 209 -10.04 -12.90 35.78
N CYS A 210 -8.74 -13.21 35.69
CA CYS A 210 -8.07 -13.43 34.42
C CYS A 210 -8.41 -14.86 33.95
N ALA A 211 -9.12 -14.98 32.84
CA ALA A 211 -9.51 -16.26 32.26
C ALA A 211 -8.35 -16.88 31.48
N ASN A 212 -7.80 -16.13 30.52
CA ASN A 212 -6.68 -16.58 29.69
C ASN A 212 -5.60 -15.51 29.61
N ARG A 213 -4.34 -15.95 29.72
CA ARG A 213 -3.14 -15.15 29.43
C ARG A 213 -2.44 -15.71 28.20
N ILE A 214 -2.44 -14.94 27.13
CA ILE A 214 -2.00 -15.36 25.81
C ILE A 214 -0.77 -14.55 25.41
N HIS A 215 0.31 -15.22 25.02
CA HIS A 215 1.42 -14.56 24.36
C HIS A 215 1.09 -14.38 22.87
N ALA A 216 0.55 -13.22 22.52
CA ALA A 216 -0.03 -12.99 21.21
C ALA A 216 1.02 -12.59 20.15
N HIS A 217 1.98 -11.74 20.50
CA HIS A 217 2.92 -11.16 19.52
C HIS A 217 4.35 -11.08 20.06
N GLU A 218 5.32 -11.19 19.14
CA GLU A 218 6.73 -10.87 19.41
C GLU A 218 6.90 -9.35 19.44
N GLY A 219 6.91 -8.78 20.64
CA GLY A 219 6.88 -7.32 20.86
C GLY A 219 5.49 -6.80 21.21
N GLY A 220 5.32 -5.47 21.25
CA GLY A 220 4.08 -4.87 21.78
C GLY A 220 2.83 -5.13 20.94
N CYS A 221 1.69 -5.33 21.62
CA CYS A 221 0.37 -5.39 20.99
C CYS A 221 -0.21 -3.98 20.88
N GLY A 222 -0.31 -3.45 19.66
CA GLY A 222 -0.72 -2.08 19.40
C GLY A 222 -2.22 -1.86 19.55
N SER A 223 -3.04 -2.84 19.15
CA SER A 223 -4.50 -2.74 19.22
C SER A 223 -5.16 -4.11 19.34
N ILE A 224 -6.30 -4.13 20.02
CA ILE A 224 -7.16 -5.30 20.21
C ILE A 224 -8.61 -4.91 19.94
N VAL A 225 -9.34 -5.76 19.22
CA VAL A 225 -10.74 -5.51 18.85
C VAL A 225 -11.51 -6.82 18.87
N PHE A 226 -12.68 -6.82 19.49
CA PHE A 226 -13.61 -7.94 19.41
C PHE A 226 -14.39 -7.91 18.09
N GLU A 227 -14.64 -9.09 17.56
CA GLU A 227 -15.61 -9.29 16.49
C GLU A 227 -17.04 -8.94 16.96
N TYR A 228 -17.89 -8.43 16.08
CA TYR A 228 -19.25 -8.03 16.45
C TYR A 228 -20.10 -9.25 16.80
N ASN A 229 -20.72 -9.23 17.99
CA ASN A 229 -21.62 -10.28 18.49
C ASN A 229 -21.00 -11.69 18.52
N SER A 230 -19.67 -11.82 18.64
CA SER A 230 -19.00 -13.11 18.79
C SER A 230 -17.96 -13.07 19.92
N GLY A 231 -17.46 -14.26 20.28
CA GLY A 231 -16.34 -14.44 21.20
C GLY A 231 -14.96 -14.46 20.52
N THR A 232 -14.81 -13.86 19.34
CA THR A 232 -13.51 -13.81 18.65
C THR A 232 -12.79 -12.50 18.95
N LEU A 233 -11.50 -12.58 19.29
CA LEU A 233 -10.64 -11.43 19.51
C LEU A 233 -9.60 -11.31 18.40
N PHE A 234 -9.51 -10.13 17.79
CA PHE A 234 -8.41 -9.76 16.90
C PHE A 234 -7.33 -9.00 17.66
N THR A 235 -6.08 -9.36 17.45
CA THR A 235 -4.91 -8.70 18.05
C THR A 235 -3.94 -8.27 16.96
N GLY A 236 -3.42 -7.04 17.04
CA GLY A 236 -2.45 -6.50 16.10
C GLY A 236 -1.15 -6.11 16.79
N GLY A 237 -0.02 -6.64 16.29
CA GLY A 237 1.28 -6.51 16.95
C GLY A 237 2.37 -5.77 16.17
N GLN A 238 3.51 -5.60 16.84
CA GLN A 238 4.77 -5.16 16.24
C GLN A 238 5.42 -6.21 15.34
N ASP A 239 5.00 -7.48 15.45
CA ASP A 239 5.38 -8.58 14.54
C ASP A 239 4.74 -8.46 13.15
N ARG A 240 3.98 -7.37 12.88
CA ARG A 240 3.33 -7.06 11.60
C ARG A 240 2.26 -8.06 11.20
N ALA A 241 1.71 -8.78 12.18
CA ALA A 241 0.64 -9.75 11.98
C ALA A 241 -0.62 -9.34 12.74
N VAL A 242 -1.77 -9.63 12.16
CA VAL A 242 -3.04 -9.64 12.90
C VAL A 242 -3.36 -11.09 13.23
N LYS A 243 -3.68 -11.41 14.48
CA LYS A 243 -4.02 -12.76 14.93
C LYS A 243 -5.45 -12.81 15.46
N MET A 244 -6.11 -13.94 15.23
CA MET A 244 -7.49 -14.22 15.64
C MET A 244 -7.49 -15.27 16.73
N TRP A 245 -8.20 -15.01 17.82
CA TRP A 245 -8.23 -15.86 18.99
C TRP A 245 -9.68 -16.16 19.39
N ASP A 246 -9.96 -17.39 19.78
CA ASP A 246 -11.21 -17.72 20.48
C ASP A 246 -11.08 -17.32 21.95
N THR A 247 -11.96 -16.46 22.44
CA THR A 247 -11.87 -15.94 23.79
C THR A 247 -12.21 -16.97 24.86
N ASN A 248 -12.98 -18.00 24.51
CA ASN A 248 -13.38 -19.04 25.44
C ASN A 248 -12.22 -20.00 25.72
N SER A 249 -11.57 -20.49 24.66
CA SER A 249 -10.46 -21.45 24.76
C SER A 249 -9.08 -20.80 24.86
N GLY A 250 -8.95 -19.52 24.49
CA GLY A 250 -7.66 -18.84 24.38
C GLY A 250 -6.79 -19.36 23.22
N THR A 251 -7.36 -20.13 22.29
CA THR A 251 -6.64 -20.75 21.19
C THR A 251 -6.52 -19.83 19.98
N LEU A 252 -5.40 -19.93 19.26
CA LEU A 252 -5.18 -19.23 18.00
C LEU A 252 -6.03 -19.88 16.90
N ILE A 253 -6.97 -19.13 16.33
CA ILE A 253 -7.78 -19.56 15.19
C ILE A 253 -6.99 -19.38 13.90
N LYS A 254 -6.43 -18.18 13.68
CA LYS A 254 -5.81 -17.80 12.42
C LYS A 254 -4.84 -16.64 12.57
N SER A 255 -3.80 -16.63 11.74
CA SER A 255 -2.86 -15.51 11.61
C SER A 255 -2.99 -14.89 10.21
N LEU A 256 -3.11 -13.58 10.16
CA LEU A 256 -3.20 -12.76 8.96
C LEU A 256 -1.88 -12.04 8.75
N TYR A 257 -1.19 -12.40 7.66
CA TYR A 257 0.10 -11.84 7.28
C TYR A 257 -0.04 -10.92 6.05
N GLY A 258 1.04 -10.20 5.73
CA GLY A 258 1.11 -9.34 4.53
C GLY A 258 1.17 -7.83 4.82
N SER A 259 1.16 -7.42 6.09
CA SER A 259 1.41 -6.02 6.43
C SER A 259 2.92 -5.71 6.43
N LEU A 260 3.28 -4.50 5.98
CA LEU A 260 4.68 -4.09 5.83
C LEU A 260 5.23 -3.32 7.05
N GLY A 261 4.39 -3.01 8.03
CA GLY A 261 4.75 -2.22 9.20
C GLY A 261 4.04 -2.68 10.47
N ASN A 262 4.37 -2.05 11.59
CA ASN A 262 3.76 -2.37 12.88
C ASN A 262 2.29 -1.97 12.86
N ILE A 263 1.43 -2.78 13.46
CA ILE A 263 0.00 -2.46 13.56
C ILE A 263 -0.19 -1.52 14.75
N LEU A 264 -0.70 -0.33 14.47
CA LEU A 264 -0.91 0.73 15.46
C LEU A 264 -2.36 0.79 15.93
N ASP A 265 -3.30 0.52 15.02
CA ASP A 265 -4.72 0.44 15.33
C ASP A 265 -5.44 -0.53 14.41
N MET A 266 -6.62 -0.99 14.81
CA MET A 266 -7.43 -1.91 14.03
C MET A 266 -8.91 -1.60 14.15
N ALA A 267 -9.67 -1.99 13.14
CA ALA A 267 -11.11 -1.99 13.19
C ALA A 267 -11.68 -3.20 12.42
N VAL A 268 -12.79 -3.73 12.90
CA VAL A 268 -13.53 -4.81 12.25
C VAL A 268 -14.76 -4.19 11.59
N THR A 269 -15.14 -4.72 10.43
CA THR A 269 -16.38 -4.32 9.75
C THR A 269 -17.60 -4.89 10.45
N HIS A 270 -18.74 -4.20 10.41
CA HIS A 270 -19.95 -4.64 11.14
C HIS A 270 -20.45 -6.03 10.71
N ASP A 271 -20.18 -6.43 9.47
CA ASP A 271 -20.54 -7.74 8.91
C ASP A 271 -19.49 -8.83 9.24
N ASN A 272 -18.46 -8.48 10.01
CA ASN A 272 -17.33 -9.33 10.40
C ASN A 272 -16.54 -9.93 9.24
N LYS A 273 -16.74 -9.46 8.00
CA LYS A 273 -16.08 -10.05 6.83
C LYS A 273 -14.66 -9.56 6.64
N SER A 274 -14.39 -8.32 7.05
CA SER A 274 -13.07 -7.72 6.86
C SER A 274 -12.52 -7.07 8.14
N VAL A 275 -11.20 -7.19 8.29
CA VAL A 275 -10.42 -6.51 9.34
C VAL A 275 -9.53 -5.50 8.66
N ILE A 276 -9.48 -4.28 9.18
CA ILE A 276 -8.62 -3.21 8.70
C ILE A 276 -7.58 -2.90 9.77
N ALA A 277 -6.31 -2.85 9.38
CA ALA A 277 -5.23 -2.40 10.26
C ALA A 277 -4.61 -1.11 9.74
N ALA A 278 -4.46 -0.14 10.64
CA ALA A 278 -3.63 1.03 10.47
C ALA A 278 -2.18 0.67 10.81
N THR A 279 -1.25 0.98 9.90
CA THR A 279 0.16 0.58 10.06
C THR A 279 1.11 1.75 10.12
N SER A 280 2.29 1.48 10.69
CA SER A 280 3.43 2.40 10.66
C SER A 280 4.08 2.54 9.28
N SER A 281 3.63 1.78 8.27
CA SER A 281 4.14 1.81 6.89
C SER A 281 3.35 2.77 5.98
N ASN A 282 2.61 3.71 6.57
CA ASN A 282 1.77 4.72 5.92
C ASN A 282 0.54 4.16 5.18
N ASN A 283 0.38 2.84 5.11
CA ASN A 283 -0.76 2.21 4.44
C ASN A 283 -1.73 1.61 5.47
N LEU A 284 -2.98 1.46 5.05
CA LEU A 284 -3.90 0.55 5.72
C LEU A 284 -4.03 -0.73 4.90
N PHE A 285 -4.14 -1.85 5.61
CA PHE A 285 -4.37 -3.16 5.00
C PHE A 285 -5.73 -3.68 5.42
N VAL A 286 -6.48 -4.21 4.45
CA VAL A 286 -7.81 -4.78 4.64
C VAL A 286 -7.71 -6.25 4.31
N TRP A 287 -7.91 -7.12 5.30
CA TRP A 287 -7.97 -8.57 5.10
C TRP A 287 -9.42 -9.01 5.07
N ASP A 288 -9.72 -9.97 4.20
CA ASP A 288 -10.91 -10.79 4.32
C ASP A 288 -10.67 -11.87 5.37
N VAL A 289 -11.53 -11.93 6.39
CA VAL A 289 -11.40 -12.83 7.55
C VAL A 289 -11.47 -14.30 7.09
N SER A 290 -12.40 -14.59 6.18
CA SER A 290 -12.69 -15.95 5.72
C SER A 290 -11.50 -16.55 4.96
N SER A 291 -11.00 -15.85 3.93
CA SER A 291 -9.84 -16.29 3.14
C SER A 291 -8.51 -16.03 3.86
N GLY A 292 -8.43 -15.00 4.69
CA GLY A 292 -7.20 -14.55 5.34
C GLY A 292 -6.25 -13.79 4.41
N ARG A 293 -6.71 -13.44 3.20
CA ARG A 293 -5.93 -12.72 2.19
C ARG A 293 -6.15 -11.22 2.32
N VAL A 294 -5.12 -10.44 1.97
CA VAL A 294 -5.25 -8.99 1.81
C VAL A 294 -6.17 -8.72 0.63
N ARG A 295 -7.33 -8.11 0.89
CA ARG A 295 -8.31 -7.68 -0.10
C ARG A 295 -7.95 -6.31 -0.68
N HIS A 296 -7.56 -5.36 0.18
CA HIS A 296 -7.16 -4.02 -0.24
C HIS A 296 -5.92 -3.55 0.52
N THR A 297 -5.06 -2.83 -0.20
CA THR A 297 -4.01 -1.99 0.40
C THR A 297 -4.39 -0.55 0.11
N LEU A 298 -4.83 0.18 1.14
CA LEU A 298 -5.28 1.56 1.03
C LEU A 298 -4.06 2.48 1.12
N THR A 299 -3.59 2.92 -0.05
CA THR A 299 -2.44 3.81 -0.21
C THR A 299 -2.88 5.25 -0.35
N GLY A 300 -2.24 6.18 0.36
CA GLY A 300 -2.49 7.62 0.18
C GLY A 300 -2.07 8.51 1.34
N HIS A 301 -1.87 7.95 2.53
CA HIS A 301 -1.20 8.67 3.62
C HIS A 301 0.30 8.75 3.35
N THR A 302 0.94 9.82 3.82
CA THR A 302 2.38 10.07 3.63
C THR A 302 3.23 9.80 4.87
N ASP A 303 2.59 9.52 6.00
CA ASP A 303 3.21 9.17 7.28
C ASP A 303 2.37 8.08 7.98
N LYS A 304 2.86 7.56 9.12
CA LYS A 304 2.24 6.46 9.87
C LYS A 304 0.76 6.72 10.15
N VAL A 305 -0.06 5.69 9.92
CA VAL A 305 -1.49 5.72 10.21
C VAL A 305 -1.69 5.31 11.66
N CYS A 306 -2.23 6.21 12.48
CA CYS A 306 -2.31 6.03 13.93
C CYS A 306 -3.66 5.52 14.40
N ALA A 307 -4.72 5.74 13.62
CA ALA A 307 -6.05 5.32 14.01
C ALA A 307 -6.91 4.97 12.79
N VAL A 308 -7.81 4.01 12.98
CA VAL A 308 -8.77 3.57 11.97
C VAL A 308 -10.10 3.22 12.64
N ASP A 309 -11.21 3.56 12.00
CA ASP A 309 -12.55 3.09 12.41
C ASP A 309 -13.44 2.84 11.20
N VAL A 310 -14.47 2.03 11.41
CA VAL A 310 -15.47 1.63 10.40
C VAL A 310 -16.86 2.07 10.84
N SER A 311 -17.68 2.46 9.87
CA SER A 311 -19.09 2.76 10.13
C SER A 311 -19.79 1.55 10.73
N LYS A 312 -20.59 1.79 11.78
CA LYS A 312 -21.33 0.73 12.49
C LYS A 312 -22.55 0.24 11.73
N PHE A 313 -23.05 1.03 10.79
CA PHE A 313 -24.20 0.68 9.94
C PHE A 313 -23.77 0.12 8.57
N SER A 314 -22.63 0.55 8.04
CA SER A 314 -22.18 0.16 6.71
C SER A 314 -20.75 -0.39 6.75
N SER A 315 -20.53 -1.59 6.21
CA SER A 315 -19.18 -2.15 6.01
C SER A 315 -18.43 -1.49 4.84
N ARG A 316 -18.97 -0.44 4.23
CA ARG A 316 -18.38 0.24 3.06
C ARG A 316 -17.38 1.33 3.43
N HIS A 317 -17.69 2.14 4.44
CA HIS A 317 -16.93 3.37 4.72
C HIS A 317 -15.97 3.16 5.88
N VAL A 318 -14.71 3.52 5.65
CA VAL A 318 -13.63 3.46 6.63
C VAL A 318 -13.01 4.83 6.75
N VAL A 319 -12.72 5.25 7.97
CA VAL A 319 -11.96 6.48 8.22
C VAL A 319 -10.62 6.13 8.83
N SER A 320 -9.58 6.81 8.41
CA SER A 320 -8.24 6.71 8.98
C SER A 320 -7.67 8.08 9.30
N ALA A 321 -6.81 8.13 10.32
CA ALA A 321 -6.03 9.30 10.67
C ALA A 321 -4.54 8.96 10.76
N ALA A 322 -3.71 9.87 10.26
CA ALA A 322 -2.27 9.68 10.21
C ALA A 322 -1.50 10.90 10.72
N TYR A 323 -0.19 10.69 10.93
CA TYR A 323 0.74 11.75 11.34
C TYR A 323 1.02 12.79 10.24
N ASP A 324 0.57 12.53 9.01
CA ASP A 324 0.57 13.49 7.90
C ASP A 324 -0.47 14.62 8.05
N ARG A 325 -1.19 14.62 9.19
CA ARG A 325 -2.23 15.59 9.55
C ARG A 325 -3.45 15.54 8.64
N THR A 326 -3.73 14.37 8.10
CA THR A 326 -4.93 14.11 7.31
C THR A 326 -5.82 13.05 7.96
N ILE A 327 -7.13 13.24 7.80
CA ILE A 327 -8.13 12.21 7.98
C ILE A 327 -8.62 11.83 6.58
N LYS A 328 -8.60 10.54 6.25
CA LYS A 328 -9.04 10.04 4.95
C LYS A 328 -10.27 9.16 5.12
N LEU A 329 -11.25 9.39 4.25
CA LEU A 329 -12.40 8.52 4.07
C LEU A 329 -12.13 7.58 2.90
N TRP A 330 -12.29 6.29 3.12
CA TRP A 330 -12.10 5.23 2.13
C TRP A 330 -13.41 4.53 1.88
N ASP A 331 -13.61 4.15 0.63
CA ASP A 331 -14.71 3.30 0.19
C ASP A 331 -14.15 1.92 -0.14
N LEU A 332 -14.45 0.92 0.69
CA LEU A 332 -13.96 -0.46 0.49
C LEU A 332 -14.56 -1.14 -0.74
N HIS A 333 -15.69 -0.67 -1.26
CA HIS A 333 -16.24 -1.24 -2.49
C HIS A 333 -15.46 -0.74 -3.71
N LYS A 334 -15.06 0.53 -3.68
CA LYS A 334 -14.31 1.16 -4.77
C LYS A 334 -12.79 0.99 -4.64
N GLY A 335 -12.29 0.78 -3.43
CA GLY A 335 -10.88 0.57 -3.13
C GLY A 335 -10.01 1.83 -3.10
N TYR A 336 -10.61 3.03 -3.08
CA TYR A 336 -9.86 4.29 -3.08
C TYR A 336 -10.39 5.32 -2.07
N CYS A 337 -9.56 6.33 -1.78
CA CYS A 337 -9.88 7.44 -0.89
C CYS A 337 -10.92 8.37 -1.56
N THR A 338 -12.08 8.55 -0.94
CA THR A 338 -13.17 9.40 -1.45
C THR A 338 -13.10 10.83 -0.94
N ASN A 339 -12.60 11.05 0.28
CA ASN A 339 -12.48 12.38 0.86
C ASN A 339 -11.21 12.49 1.72
N THR A 340 -10.60 13.67 1.77
CA THR A 340 -9.43 13.96 2.62
C THR A 340 -9.68 15.27 3.36
N VAL A 341 -9.64 15.20 4.68
CA VAL A 341 -9.76 16.34 5.59
C VAL A 341 -8.37 16.67 6.13
N LEU A 342 -7.99 17.95 6.07
CA LEU A 342 -6.72 18.48 6.55
C LEU A 342 -6.93 19.18 7.89
N PHE A 343 -5.98 19.02 8.81
CA PHE A 343 -6.01 19.72 10.09
C PHE A 343 -4.60 20.15 10.54
N THR A 344 -4.55 21.00 11.56
CA THR A 344 -3.31 21.67 12.01
C THR A 344 -2.49 20.84 13.00
N SER A 345 -3.14 20.05 13.86
CA SER A 345 -2.49 19.27 14.93
C SER A 345 -2.65 17.77 14.75
N ASN A 346 -1.59 16.98 14.94
CA ASN A 346 -1.60 15.53 14.74
C ASN A 346 -2.75 14.82 15.48
N CYS A 347 -3.45 13.91 14.78
CA CYS A 347 -4.55 13.13 15.31
C CYS A 347 -4.08 11.74 15.72
N ASN A 348 -4.40 11.33 16.95
CA ASN A 348 -3.99 10.03 17.50
C ASN A 348 -5.11 9.01 17.57
N ALA A 349 -6.36 9.45 17.63
CA ALA A 349 -7.51 8.59 17.77
C ALA A 349 -8.69 9.19 17.01
N ILE A 350 -9.46 8.32 16.36
CA ILE A 350 -10.70 8.67 15.67
C ILE A 350 -11.79 7.68 16.02
N CYS A 351 -13.03 8.12 15.90
CA CYS A 351 -14.19 7.25 15.92
C CYS A 351 -15.29 7.83 15.02
N LEU A 352 -16.06 6.95 14.37
CA LEU A 352 -17.23 7.31 13.58
C LEU A 352 -18.48 7.33 14.44
N SER A 353 -19.36 8.30 14.21
CA SER A 353 -20.72 8.29 14.75
C SER A 353 -21.51 7.08 14.24
N ILE A 354 -22.58 6.73 14.95
CA ILE A 354 -23.42 5.57 14.62
C ILE A 354 -24.07 5.67 13.23
N ASP A 355 -24.44 6.88 12.82
CA ASP A 355 -24.99 7.19 11.49
C ASP A 355 -23.92 7.17 10.38
N GLY A 356 -22.64 7.13 10.75
CA GLY A 356 -21.51 7.16 9.82
C GLY A 356 -21.34 8.47 9.06
N LEU A 357 -21.93 9.58 9.54
CA LEU A 357 -21.84 10.90 8.91
C LEU A 357 -20.82 11.83 9.58
N THR A 358 -20.52 11.60 10.85
CA THR A 358 -19.63 12.45 11.66
C THR A 358 -18.38 11.68 12.11
N VAL A 359 -17.21 12.30 12.01
CA VAL A 359 -15.96 11.80 12.59
C VAL A 359 -15.62 12.60 13.83
N PHE A 360 -15.39 11.91 14.94
CA PHE A 360 -14.79 12.45 16.15
C PHE A 360 -13.29 12.19 16.11
N SER A 361 -12.47 13.23 16.21
CA SER A 361 -11.01 13.11 16.19
C SER A 361 -10.37 13.71 17.45
N GLY A 362 -9.54 12.91 18.10
CA GLY A 362 -8.73 13.31 19.24
C GLY A 362 -7.33 13.73 18.81
N HIS A 363 -6.92 14.95 19.20
CA HIS A 363 -5.69 15.58 18.74
C HIS A 363 -4.63 15.73 19.83
N MET A 364 -3.40 15.96 19.40
CA MET A 364 -2.24 16.22 20.29
C MET A 364 -2.28 17.53 21.04
N ASP A 365 -3.12 18.48 20.62
CA ASP A 365 -3.36 19.73 21.32
C ASP A 365 -4.36 19.59 22.49
N GLY A 366 -4.94 18.40 22.69
CA GLY A 366 -5.93 18.15 23.75
C GLY A 366 -7.38 18.39 23.33
N ASN A 367 -7.61 18.80 22.08
CA ASN A 367 -8.94 19.10 21.57
C ASN A 367 -9.56 17.88 20.89
N LEU A 368 -10.88 17.77 21.06
CA LEU A 368 -11.75 16.88 20.30
C LEU A 368 -12.39 17.69 19.18
N ARG A 369 -12.31 17.22 17.94
CA ARG A 369 -12.92 17.88 16.78
C ARG A 369 -13.94 16.98 16.11
N LEU A 370 -14.99 17.60 15.61
CA LEU A 370 -16.08 16.95 14.91
C LEU A 370 -16.06 17.35 13.45
N TRP A 371 -16.10 16.38 12.56
CA TRP A 371 -16.04 16.63 11.12
C TRP A 371 -17.23 16.00 10.44
N ASP A 372 -17.85 16.75 9.53
CA ASP A 372 -18.78 16.20 8.57
C ASP A 372 -17.99 15.51 7.47
N ILE A 373 -18.20 14.21 7.32
CA ILE A 373 -17.50 13.36 6.36
C ILE A 373 -17.87 13.71 4.91
N GLN A 374 -19.10 14.13 4.66
CA GLN A 374 -19.59 14.43 3.31
C GLN A 374 -18.98 15.71 2.80
N THR A 375 -18.97 16.75 3.63
CA THR A 375 -18.46 18.07 3.24
C THR A 375 -16.98 18.28 3.55
N GLY A 376 -16.40 17.45 4.44
CA GLY A 376 -15.05 17.62 4.95
C GLY A 376 -14.88 18.83 5.87
N LYS A 377 -15.98 19.44 6.34
CA LYS A 377 -15.95 20.65 7.16
C LYS A 377 -15.89 20.32 8.66
N LEU A 378 -15.20 21.18 9.41
CA LEU A 378 -15.24 21.18 10.86
C LEU A 378 -16.63 21.64 11.33
N LEU A 379 -17.31 20.79 12.09
CA LEU A 379 -18.61 21.09 12.70
C LEU A 379 -18.45 21.77 14.06
N SER A 380 -17.55 21.26 14.88
CA SER A 380 -17.32 21.75 16.24
C SER A 380 -15.94 21.37 16.76
N GLU A 381 -15.45 22.13 17.73
CA GLU A 381 -14.19 21.90 18.45
C GLU A 381 -14.43 22.07 19.95
N VAL A 382 -13.98 21.07 20.72
CA VAL A 382 -14.21 20.99 22.16
C VAL A 382 -12.89 20.75 22.86
N ALA A 383 -12.55 21.59 23.84
CA ALA A 383 -11.40 21.39 24.70
C ALA A 383 -11.71 20.25 25.69
N GLY A 384 -11.18 19.06 25.40
CA GLY A 384 -11.46 17.87 26.21
C GLY A 384 -10.39 17.56 27.25
N HIS A 385 -9.12 17.86 26.95
CA HIS A 385 -8.00 17.50 27.81
C HIS A 385 -6.96 18.62 27.88
N SER A 386 -6.23 18.66 28.99
CA SER A 386 -5.11 19.60 29.18
C SER A 386 -3.82 19.14 28.47
N SER A 387 -3.83 17.93 27.93
CA SER A 387 -2.72 17.32 27.20
C SER A 387 -3.27 16.45 26.05
N ALA A 388 -2.37 15.87 25.27
CA ALA A 388 -2.64 15.01 24.13
C ALA A 388 -3.78 14.00 24.37
N VAL A 389 -4.78 13.99 23.48
CA VAL A 389 -5.84 12.96 23.45
C VAL A 389 -5.25 11.66 22.89
N THR A 390 -5.45 10.56 23.62
CA THR A 390 -4.85 9.25 23.35
C THR A 390 -5.85 8.24 22.77
N SER A 391 -7.12 8.32 23.18
CA SER A 391 -8.18 7.48 22.66
C SER A 391 -9.49 8.25 22.55
N VAL A 392 -10.30 7.81 21.59
CA VAL A 392 -11.70 8.22 21.39
C VAL A 392 -12.47 6.93 21.12
N SER A 393 -13.56 6.70 21.86
CA SER A 393 -14.43 5.52 21.68
C SER A 393 -15.89 5.96 21.80
N LEU A 394 -16.72 5.52 20.85
CA LEU A 394 -18.16 5.75 20.90
C LEU A 394 -18.86 4.65 21.72
N SER A 395 -19.89 5.04 22.47
CA SER A 395 -20.84 4.12 23.08
C SER A 395 -21.60 3.30 22.05
N ARG A 396 -22.16 2.16 22.47
CA ARG A 396 -22.92 1.31 21.53
C ARG A 396 -24.23 1.96 21.07
N ASN A 397 -24.87 2.74 21.94
CA ASN A 397 -26.05 3.53 21.60
C ASN A 397 -25.74 4.81 20.80
N GLY A 398 -24.47 5.16 20.60
CA GLY A 398 -24.04 6.38 19.89
C GLY A 398 -24.27 7.71 20.63
N ASN A 399 -24.78 7.69 21.87
CA ASN A 399 -25.10 8.89 22.64
C ASN A 399 -23.93 9.44 23.45
N ARG A 400 -22.86 8.66 23.65
CA ARG A 400 -21.71 9.05 24.47
C ARG A 400 -20.38 8.80 23.76
N ILE A 401 -19.40 9.66 24.03
CA ILE A 401 -18.01 9.48 23.58
C ILE A 401 -17.10 9.47 24.80
N LEU A 402 -16.30 8.42 24.92
CA LEU A 402 -15.21 8.34 25.87
C LEU A 402 -13.93 8.90 25.23
N THR A 403 -13.35 9.93 25.83
CA THR A 403 -12.02 10.44 25.50
C THR A 403 -11.05 10.20 26.64
N SER A 404 -9.80 9.86 26.31
CA SER A 404 -8.74 9.69 27.32
C SER A 404 -7.54 10.55 26.97
N GLY A 405 -6.96 11.25 27.94
CA GLY A 405 -5.83 12.17 27.72
C GLY A 405 -4.57 11.81 28.50
N ARG A 406 -3.41 12.29 28.02
CA ARG A 406 -2.12 12.17 28.74
C ARG A 406 -2.08 12.90 30.08
N ASP A 407 -3.11 13.67 30.38
CA ASP A 407 -3.38 14.25 31.71
C ASP A 407 -3.99 13.24 32.71
N ASN A 408 -4.09 11.96 32.32
CA ASN A 408 -4.62 10.86 33.12
C ASN A 408 -6.08 11.09 33.54
N VAL A 409 -6.85 11.69 32.63
CA VAL A 409 -8.28 11.92 32.78
C VAL A 409 -9.00 11.15 31.67
N HIS A 410 -10.15 10.60 32.01
CA HIS A 410 -11.10 10.06 31.05
C HIS A 410 -12.39 10.87 31.13
N ASN A 411 -12.77 11.51 30.02
CA ASN A 411 -13.98 12.31 29.94
C ASN A 411 -15.02 11.57 29.10
N VAL A 412 -16.28 11.64 29.54
CA VAL A 412 -17.43 11.13 28.80
C VAL A 412 -18.27 12.31 28.35
N PHE A 413 -18.36 12.49 27.03
CA PHE A 413 -19.15 13.52 26.38
C PHE A 413 -20.49 12.97 25.93
N ASP A 414 -21.56 13.76 26.01
CA ASP A 414 -22.80 13.50 25.27
C ASP A 414 -22.61 13.95 23.81
N THR A 415 -22.92 13.09 22.84
CA THR A 415 -22.71 13.37 21.42
C THR A 415 -23.61 14.49 20.90
N ARG A 416 -24.78 14.69 21.52
CA ARG A 416 -25.77 15.68 21.09
C ARG A 416 -25.46 17.07 21.63
N THR A 417 -25.00 17.16 22.87
CA THR A 417 -24.69 18.46 23.51
C THR A 417 -23.21 18.82 23.45
N LEU A 418 -22.33 17.83 23.27
CA LEU A 418 -20.87 17.97 23.35
C LEU A 418 -20.38 18.49 24.71
N GLU A 419 -21.19 18.30 25.74
CA GLU A 419 -20.84 18.62 27.12
C GLU A 419 -20.26 17.39 27.83
N ILE A 420 -19.38 17.64 28.80
CA ILE A 420 -18.81 16.58 29.64
C ILE A 420 -19.88 16.13 30.64
N CYS A 421 -20.39 14.91 30.47
CA CYS A 421 -21.32 14.27 31.41
C CYS A 421 -20.62 13.64 32.61
N GLY A 422 -19.35 13.27 32.46
CA GLY A 422 -18.60 12.61 33.52
C GLY A 422 -17.09 12.72 33.29
N THR A 423 -16.36 12.96 34.39
CA THR A 423 -14.91 13.01 34.40
C THR A 423 -14.40 11.98 35.39
N LEU A 424 -13.64 11.01 34.89
CA LEU A 424 -13.06 9.93 35.68
C LEU A 424 -11.55 10.16 35.82
N ARG A 425 -11.07 10.14 37.07
CA ARG A 425 -9.65 10.28 37.41
C ARG A 425 -9.35 9.39 38.60
N ALA A 426 -8.16 8.78 38.59
CA ALA A 426 -7.63 8.04 39.73
C ALA A 426 -6.16 8.36 39.93
N SER A 427 -5.73 8.49 41.20
CA SER A 427 -4.33 8.81 41.54
C SER A 427 -3.32 7.75 41.08
N GLY A 428 -3.76 6.50 40.97
CA GLY A 428 -2.96 5.38 40.47
C GLY A 428 -3.03 5.15 38.96
N ASN A 429 -4.06 5.65 38.26
CA ASN A 429 -4.20 5.43 36.83
C ASN A 429 -3.32 6.43 36.07
N ARG A 430 -2.25 5.92 35.47
CA ARG A 430 -1.42 6.67 34.51
C ARG A 430 -1.46 5.99 33.16
N LEU A 431 -1.78 6.71 32.10
CA LEU A 431 -1.75 6.13 30.75
C LEU A 431 -0.31 5.77 30.35
N ALA A 432 -0.14 4.63 29.70
CA ALA A 432 1.18 4.11 29.33
C ALA A 432 1.82 4.88 28.16
N SER A 433 1.01 5.26 27.18
CA SER A 433 1.44 5.78 25.88
C SER A 433 0.48 6.82 25.32
N ASN A 434 0.93 7.57 24.31
CA ASN A 434 0.09 8.47 23.51
C ASN A 434 -0.93 7.74 22.63
N TRP A 435 -0.80 6.41 22.49
CA TRP A 435 -1.71 5.53 21.76
C TRP A 435 -2.46 4.57 22.67
N SER A 436 -2.55 4.89 23.97
CA SER A 436 -3.28 4.03 24.90
C SER A 436 -4.76 4.03 24.55
N ARG A 437 -5.38 2.86 24.39
CA ARG A 437 -6.81 2.73 24.05
C ARG A 437 -7.63 2.32 25.26
N SER A 438 -8.53 3.21 25.69
CA SER A 438 -9.58 2.92 26.66
C SER A 438 -10.87 2.54 25.95
N CYS A 439 -11.73 1.76 26.61
CA CYS A 439 -13.01 1.34 26.06
C CYS A 439 -14.16 1.59 27.04
N ILE A 440 -15.36 1.79 26.48
CA ILE A 440 -16.62 1.81 27.22
C ILE A 440 -17.29 0.44 27.10
N SER A 441 -18.02 0.02 28.13
CA SER A 441 -18.79 -1.22 28.09
C SER A 441 -20.02 -1.09 27.16
N PRO A 442 -20.54 -2.20 26.61
CA PRO A 442 -21.68 -2.16 25.68
C PRO A 442 -22.98 -1.60 26.23
N ASP A 443 -23.16 -1.63 27.55
CA ASP A 443 -24.29 -1.09 28.31
C ASP A 443 -24.07 0.35 28.78
N ASP A 444 -22.94 0.98 28.44
CA ASP A 444 -22.54 2.33 28.84
C ASP A 444 -22.41 2.56 30.36
N ASP A 445 -22.37 1.50 31.16
CA ASP A 445 -22.28 1.61 32.62
C ASP A 445 -20.84 1.64 33.14
N TYR A 446 -19.89 1.09 32.38
CA TYR A 446 -18.50 0.95 32.79
C TYR A 446 -17.51 1.49 31.77
N VAL A 447 -16.38 1.95 32.28
CA VAL A 447 -15.22 2.36 31.47
C VAL A 447 -14.03 1.53 31.93
N ALA A 448 -13.26 1.01 30.98
CA ALA A 448 -12.01 0.32 31.27
C ALA A 448 -10.83 1.05 30.61
N ALA A 449 -9.77 1.29 31.40
CA ALA A 449 -8.54 1.88 30.89
C ALA A 449 -7.32 1.21 31.51
N GLY A 450 -6.33 0.96 30.66
CA GLY A 450 -5.04 0.42 31.04
C GLY A 450 -4.14 1.47 31.69
N SER A 451 -3.27 1.02 32.58
CA SER A 451 -2.28 1.86 33.22
C SER A 451 -0.84 1.39 32.97
N ALA A 452 0.10 2.33 33.15
CA ALA A 452 1.53 2.13 33.02
C ALA A 452 2.10 1.15 34.04
N ASP A 453 1.42 0.94 35.17
CA ASP A 453 1.81 -0.04 36.20
C ASP A 453 1.40 -1.49 35.87
N GLY A 454 0.74 -1.71 34.72
CA GLY A 454 0.24 -3.02 34.32
C GLY A 454 -1.16 -3.36 34.86
N SER A 455 -1.85 -2.39 35.47
CA SER A 455 -3.23 -2.59 35.94
C SER A 455 -4.29 -2.06 34.97
N VAL A 456 -5.40 -2.77 34.86
CA VAL A 456 -6.63 -2.25 34.21
C VAL A 456 -7.54 -1.70 35.29
N HIS A 457 -7.94 -0.45 35.16
CA HIS A 457 -8.91 0.18 36.04
C HIS A 457 -10.28 0.14 35.38
N VAL A 458 -11.29 -0.29 36.13
CA VAL A 458 -12.69 -0.31 35.69
C VAL A 458 -13.50 0.64 36.56
N TRP A 459 -14.05 1.68 35.95
CA TRP A 459 -14.92 2.67 36.60
C TRP A 459 -16.38 2.37 36.30
N SER A 460 -17.26 2.73 37.24
CA SER A 460 -18.70 2.81 37.00
C SER A 460 -19.08 4.27 36.70
N LEU A 461 -19.81 4.49 35.61
CA LEU A 461 -20.25 5.81 35.18
C LEU A 461 -21.39 6.35 36.06
N SER A 462 -22.25 5.48 36.59
CA SER A 462 -23.30 5.88 37.55
C SER A 462 -22.74 6.31 38.90
N LYS A 463 -21.64 5.69 39.36
CA LYS A 463 -21.01 6.00 40.67
C LYS A 463 -19.83 6.97 40.59
N GLY A 464 -19.22 7.13 39.41
CA GLY A 464 -18.03 7.97 39.19
C GLY A 464 -16.73 7.43 39.82
N ASN A 465 -16.74 6.21 40.38
CA ASN A 465 -15.63 5.63 41.13
C ASN A 465 -15.13 4.33 40.50
N ILE A 466 -13.91 3.93 40.88
CA ILE A 466 -13.33 2.64 40.48
C ILE A 466 -14.08 1.51 41.20
N VAL A 467 -14.54 0.53 40.44
CA VAL A 467 -15.23 -0.66 40.95
C VAL A 467 -14.32 -1.89 40.96
N SER A 468 -13.38 -1.98 40.02
CA SER A 468 -12.42 -3.09 39.95
C SER A 468 -11.05 -2.60 39.47
N ILE A 469 -9.99 -3.21 40.00
CA ILE A 469 -8.61 -3.01 39.56
C ILE A 469 -8.03 -4.39 39.27
N LEU A 470 -7.74 -4.64 38.01
CA LEU A 470 -7.25 -5.92 37.51
C LEU A 470 -5.72 -5.87 37.42
N LYS A 471 -5.03 -6.75 38.14
CA LYS A 471 -3.56 -6.76 38.24
C LYS A 471 -2.99 -8.15 37.95
N GLU A 472 -2.79 -8.42 36.67
CA GLU A 472 -2.14 -9.66 36.20
C GLU A 472 -0.93 -9.37 35.30
N GLN A 473 -0.98 -8.27 34.54
CA GLN A 473 0.08 -7.86 33.63
C GLN A 473 1.13 -7.04 34.39
N THR A 474 2.41 -7.31 34.14
CA THR A 474 3.55 -6.62 34.79
C THR A 474 4.09 -5.48 33.95
N SER A 475 3.63 -5.36 32.71
CA SER A 475 4.08 -4.36 31.74
C SER A 475 2.98 -3.35 31.44
N PRO A 476 3.33 -2.13 30.98
CA PRO A 476 2.36 -1.09 30.68
C PRO A 476 1.27 -1.58 29.72
N ILE A 477 0.00 -1.35 30.07
CA ILE A 477 -1.14 -1.74 29.24
C ILE A 477 -1.33 -0.69 28.14
N LEU A 478 -1.36 -1.15 26.89
CA LEU A 478 -1.50 -0.30 25.71
C LEU A 478 -2.95 -0.19 25.25
N CYS A 479 -3.73 -1.26 25.30
CA CYS A 479 -5.11 -1.22 24.83
C CYS A 479 -6.03 -2.10 25.67
N CYS A 480 -7.27 -1.65 25.79
CA CYS A 480 -8.38 -2.38 26.40
C CYS A 480 -9.53 -2.40 25.39
N SER A 481 -10.25 -3.52 25.32
CA SER A 481 -11.46 -3.64 24.51
C SER A 481 -12.47 -4.49 25.25
N TRP A 482 -13.74 -4.12 25.16
CA TRP A 482 -14.85 -4.86 25.77
C TRP A 482 -15.60 -5.61 24.69
N SER A 483 -15.90 -6.90 24.92
CA SER A 483 -16.74 -7.68 24.02
C SER A 483 -18.11 -7.03 23.85
N GLY A 484 -18.64 -7.05 22.62
CA GLY A 484 -19.99 -6.55 22.32
C GLY A 484 -21.12 -7.31 23.02
N ILE A 485 -20.83 -8.49 23.59
CA ILE A 485 -21.77 -9.33 24.37
C ILE A 485 -21.65 -9.01 25.88
N GLY A 486 -20.95 -7.94 26.27
CA GLY A 486 -20.78 -7.56 27.69
C GLY A 486 -19.72 -8.39 28.44
N LYS A 487 -19.27 -9.53 27.91
CA LYS A 487 -18.10 -10.29 28.36
C LYS A 487 -17.43 -11.03 27.19
N PRO A 488 -16.12 -11.31 27.24
CA PRO A 488 -15.13 -10.85 28.23
C PRO A 488 -14.57 -9.44 27.96
N LEU A 489 -13.84 -8.86 28.91
CA LEU A 489 -12.96 -7.70 28.70
C LEU A 489 -11.58 -8.22 28.29
N ALA A 490 -10.90 -7.58 27.33
CA ALA A 490 -9.51 -7.91 26.98
C ALA A 490 -8.59 -6.73 27.23
N SER A 491 -7.35 -7.01 27.66
CA SER A 491 -6.28 -6.02 27.79
C SER A 491 -4.98 -6.53 27.18
N ALA A 492 -4.24 -5.65 26.51
CA ALA A 492 -2.95 -6.00 25.93
C ALA A 492 -1.82 -5.11 26.43
N ASP A 493 -0.67 -5.72 26.67
CA ASP A 493 0.50 -5.04 27.21
C ASP A 493 1.55 -4.71 26.14
N LYS A 494 2.55 -3.93 26.57
CA LYS A 494 3.70 -3.53 25.75
C LYS A 494 4.62 -4.69 25.34
N ASN A 495 4.52 -5.86 25.96
CA ASN A 495 5.35 -7.03 25.66
C ASN A 495 4.62 -8.06 24.79
N GLY A 496 3.40 -7.77 24.33
CA GLY A 496 2.64 -8.63 23.43
C GLY A 496 1.79 -9.68 24.13
N TYR A 497 1.62 -9.59 25.45
CA TYR A 497 0.67 -10.43 26.17
C TYR A 497 -0.72 -9.82 26.15
N VAL A 498 -1.70 -10.68 25.93
CA VAL A 498 -3.12 -10.35 25.98
C VAL A 498 -3.76 -11.15 27.11
N CYS A 499 -4.45 -10.46 28.01
CA CYS A 499 -5.25 -11.07 29.05
C CYS A 499 -6.73 -10.89 28.73
N THR A 500 -7.52 -11.94 28.90
CA THR A 500 -8.98 -11.88 28.85
C THR A 500 -9.54 -12.02 30.26
N TRP A 501 -10.55 -11.23 30.58
CA TRP A 501 -11.09 -11.06 31.92
C TRP A 501 -12.59 -11.35 31.91
N THR A 502 -13.04 -12.13 32.90
CA THR A 502 -14.43 -12.60 33.04
C THR A 502 -15.06 -12.23 34.37
#